data_AF-A0A226NNB5-F1
#
_entry.id   AF-A0A226NNB5-F1
#
_cell.length_a   1.000
_cell.length_b   1.000
_cell.length_c   1.000
_cell.angle_alpha   90.00
_cell.angle_beta   90.00
_cell.angle_gamma   90.00
#
_symmetry.space_group_name_H-M   'P 1'
#
loop_
_entity.id
_entity.type
_entity.pdbx_description
1 polymer ?
#
loop_
_entity_poly.entity_id
_entity_poly.type
_entity_poly.pdbx_seq_one_letter_code
_entity_poly.pdbx_strand_id
1 'polypeptide(L)'
;MTIQTQPVPNPIAYFMHRSPGWFHQFETLFNHFIELVVPFFIFMGRRMCVVHGILQILFQVLLIISGNLSFLNWLTIVPSIACFDDRCLAFLFSPRHGGVKERVLQLQDSSQKPPPGLGCHIRRVVNISFGLLIAYLSVPVVINLLSSRQERTEVILQGTSSPDPNDPAAVWQEFDFKCKPGDLWRQPCFISPYHYRLDWLMWFAAFQTYEQNEWIIHLAGKLLAQEEEALSLMATNPFAGKDPPRWIRGEHFKYKFSRPGGAHAAEGKWWIRKRIGPYFPPVNLRGLRKFYEDRNWPYPVRD
;
A
#
# COMPACT_ATOMS: atom_id res chain seq x y z
N MET A 1 6.80 9.84 -6.26
CA MET A 1 5.87 9.65 -5.12
C MET A 1 6.52 10.24 -3.88
N THR A 2 5.90 11.17 -3.16
CA THR A 2 6.48 11.70 -1.92
C THR A 2 6.22 10.74 -0.75
N ILE A 3 7.10 10.68 0.24
CA ILE A 3 6.96 9.85 1.46
C ILE A 3 5.58 10.01 2.13
N GLN A 4 5.00 11.20 2.08
CA GLN A 4 3.69 11.53 2.65
C GLN A 4 2.51 10.90 1.89
N THR A 5 2.63 10.67 0.58
CA THR A 5 1.52 10.20 -0.27
C THR A 5 1.38 8.68 -0.30
N GLN A 6 2.24 7.96 0.44
CA GLN A 6 2.17 6.50 0.56
C GLN A 6 0.83 6.05 1.19
N PRO A 7 0.35 4.83 0.88
CA PRO A 7 -0.92 4.30 1.38
C PRO A 7 -1.05 4.38 2.90
N VAL A 8 -0.11 3.76 3.60
CA VAL A 8 -0.05 3.75 5.06
C VAL A 8 1.38 4.13 5.46
N PRO A 9 1.67 5.42 5.70
CA PRO A 9 3.00 5.82 6.09
C PRO A 9 3.32 5.31 7.50
N ASN A 10 4.60 5.09 7.78
CA ASN A 10 5.06 4.62 9.08
C ASN A 10 5.61 5.81 9.92
N PRO A 11 6.01 5.60 11.19
CA PRO A 11 6.59 6.66 12.00
C PRO A 11 7.87 7.26 11.42
N ILE A 12 8.68 6.47 10.72
CA ILE A 12 9.95 6.91 10.15
C ILE A 12 9.70 7.89 8.99
N ALA A 13 8.64 7.65 8.21
CA ALA A 13 8.17 8.52 7.15
C ALA A 13 7.91 9.96 7.63
N TYR A 14 7.40 10.13 8.86
CA TYR A 14 7.18 11.45 9.48
C TYR A 14 8.48 12.24 9.61
N PHE A 15 9.58 11.59 10.04
CA PHE A 15 10.88 12.22 10.18
C PHE A 15 11.59 12.39 8.83
N MET A 16 11.56 11.37 7.98
CA MET A 16 12.21 11.41 6.65
C MET A 16 11.60 12.46 5.73
N HIS A 17 10.29 12.71 5.83
CA HIS A 17 9.63 13.77 5.06
C HIS A 17 10.23 15.17 5.34
N ARG A 18 10.86 15.35 6.50
CA ARG A 18 11.48 16.62 6.90
C ARG A 18 12.98 16.70 6.59
N SER A 19 13.55 15.68 5.95
CA SER A 19 14.93 15.72 5.50
C SER A 19 15.18 16.87 4.50
N PRO A 20 16.43 17.35 4.37
CA PRO A 20 16.75 18.45 3.47
C PRO A 20 16.36 18.17 2.02
N GLY A 21 16.09 19.21 1.23
CA GLY A 21 15.70 19.08 -0.18
C GLY A 21 16.68 18.26 -1.03
N TRP A 22 17.98 18.38 -0.77
CA TRP A 22 19.01 17.59 -1.46
C TRP A 22 18.89 16.08 -1.17
N PHE A 23 18.44 15.71 0.03
CA PHE A 23 18.23 14.30 0.40
C PHE A 23 17.06 13.71 -0.39
N HIS A 24 15.95 14.45 -0.52
CA HIS A 24 14.81 14.03 -1.35
C HIS A 24 15.19 13.90 -2.82
N GLN A 25 16.05 14.79 -3.33
CA GLN A 25 16.57 14.71 -4.70
C GLN A 25 17.45 13.48 -4.89
N PHE A 26 18.34 13.20 -3.93
CA PHE A 26 19.18 12.01 -3.92
C PHE A 26 18.35 10.72 -3.85
N GLU A 27 17.37 10.66 -2.94
CA GLU A 27 16.44 9.53 -2.80
C GLU A 27 15.72 9.27 -4.13
N THR A 28 15.22 10.33 -4.77
CA THR A 28 14.56 10.23 -6.08
C THR A 28 15.51 9.71 -7.15
N LEU A 29 16.74 10.24 -7.23
CA LEU A 29 17.73 9.79 -8.21
C LEU A 29 18.11 8.32 -7.99
N PHE A 30 18.35 7.94 -6.73
CA PHE A 30 18.68 6.57 -6.34
C PHE A 30 17.55 5.61 -6.67
N ASN A 31 16.29 6.00 -6.39
CA ASN A 31 15.11 5.25 -6.78
C ASN A 31 15.09 4.99 -8.30
N HIS A 32 15.27 6.02 -9.13
CA HIS A 32 15.30 5.85 -10.59
C HIS A 32 16.47 4.97 -11.05
N PHE A 33 17.64 5.09 -10.42
CA PHE A 33 18.78 4.24 -10.72
C PHE A 33 18.49 2.77 -10.42
N ILE A 34 17.95 2.47 -9.24
CA ILE A 34 17.61 1.09 -8.84
C ILE A 34 16.46 0.53 -9.68
N GLU A 35 15.45 1.33 -10.03
CA GLU A 35 14.29 0.84 -10.78
C GLU A 35 14.53 0.73 -12.29
N LEU A 36 15.39 1.60 -12.86
CA LEU A 36 15.58 1.67 -14.31
C LEU A 36 16.92 1.13 -14.78
N VAL A 37 17.99 1.23 -13.99
CA VAL A 37 19.33 0.81 -14.45
C VAL A 37 19.68 -0.57 -13.90
N VAL A 38 19.46 -0.79 -12.60
CA VAL A 38 19.89 -2.02 -11.93
C VAL A 38 19.26 -3.30 -12.50
N PRO A 39 17.98 -3.36 -12.96
CA PRO A 39 17.42 -4.58 -13.54
C PRO A 39 18.21 -5.10 -14.75
N PHE A 40 18.88 -4.22 -15.49
CA PHE A 40 19.71 -4.62 -16.63
C PHE A 40 20.99 -5.37 -16.23
N PHE A 41 21.42 -5.26 -14.97
CA PHE A 41 22.59 -5.98 -14.46
C PHE A 41 22.39 -7.50 -14.47
N ILE A 42 21.15 -8.00 -14.46
CA ILE A 42 20.83 -9.43 -14.64
C ILE A 42 21.43 -9.96 -15.95
N PHE A 43 21.48 -9.14 -17.00
CA PHE A 43 21.98 -9.54 -18.32
C PHE A 43 23.50 -9.38 -18.48
N MET A 44 24.18 -8.72 -17.54
CA MET A 44 25.62 -8.39 -17.62
C MET A 44 26.54 -9.45 -17.01
N GLY A 45 26.04 -10.67 -16.84
CA GLY A 45 26.80 -11.81 -16.33
C GLY A 45 26.73 -11.97 -14.80
N ARG A 46 27.47 -12.97 -14.30
CA ARG A 46 27.33 -13.46 -12.92
C ARG A 46 27.55 -12.39 -11.85
N ARG A 47 28.65 -11.64 -11.93
CA ARG A 47 29.00 -10.63 -10.91
C ARG A 47 27.93 -9.55 -10.81
N MET A 48 27.46 -9.07 -11.96
CA MET A 48 26.44 -8.03 -12.03
C MET A 48 25.07 -8.53 -11.57
N CYS A 49 24.72 -9.80 -11.85
CA CYS A 49 23.50 -10.42 -11.32
C CYS A 49 23.51 -10.46 -9.77
N VAL A 50 24.64 -10.78 -9.14
CA VAL A 50 24.77 -10.73 -7.67
C VAL A 50 24.65 -9.29 -7.15
N VAL A 51 25.30 -8.32 -7.81
CA VAL A 51 25.18 -6.90 -7.46
C VAL A 51 23.72 -6.42 -7.57
N HIS A 52 23.00 -6.83 -8.63
CA HIS A 52 21.55 -6.59 -8.75
C HIS A 52 20.79 -7.13 -7.55
N GLY A 53 20.99 -8.41 -7.20
CA GLY A 53 20.31 -9.03 -6.06
C GLY A 53 20.55 -8.26 -4.76
N ILE A 54 21.79 -7.86 -4.48
CA ILE A 54 22.15 -7.09 -3.28
C ILE A 54 21.47 -5.73 -3.29
N LEU A 55 21.62 -4.97 -4.39
CA LEU A 55 21.05 -3.62 -4.49
C LEU A 55 19.52 -3.64 -4.40
N GLN A 56 18.87 -4.60 -5.05
CA GLN A 56 17.42 -4.74 -5.03
C GLN A 56 16.91 -5.11 -3.63
N ILE A 57 17.54 -6.08 -2.95
CA ILE A 57 17.17 -6.44 -1.57
C ILE A 57 17.39 -5.27 -0.63
N LEU A 58 18.55 -4.60 -0.69
CA LEU A 58 18.85 -3.45 0.16
C LEU A 58 17.84 -2.33 -0.07
N PHE A 59 17.51 -2.04 -1.32
CA PHE A 59 16.53 -1.02 -1.67
C PHE A 59 15.14 -1.37 -1.12
N GLN A 60 14.67 -2.60 -1.28
CA GLN A 60 13.38 -3.04 -0.73
C GLN A 60 13.36 -3.00 0.81
N VAL A 61 14.46 -3.36 1.48
CA VAL A 61 14.59 -3.22 2.95
C VAL A 61 14.52 -1.76 3.37
N LEU A 62 15.19 -0.86 2.65
CA LEU A 62 15.09 0.58 2.91
C LEU A 62 13.66 1.09 2.73
N LEU A 63 12.93 0.63 1.70
CA LEU A 63 11.51 0.96 1.51
C LEU A 63 10.61 0.42 2.62
N ILE A 64 10.91 -0.76 3.18
CA ILE A 64 10.19 -1.32 4.34
C ILE A 64 10.44 -0.48 5.60
N ILE A 65 11.66 0.04 5.77
CA ILE A 65 12.01 0.89 6.92
C ILE A 65 11.43 2.29 6.75
N SER A 66 11.47 2.86 5.54
CA SER A 66 11.04 4.24 5.27
C SER A 66 9.52 4.38 5.06
N GLY A 67 8.81 3.30 4.75
CA GLY A 67 7.37 3.32 4.49
C GLY A 67 6.68 1.96 4.71
N ASN A 68 5.35 1.91 4.53
CA ASN A 68 4.62 0.64 4.46
C ASN A 68 4.00 0.43 3.06
N LEU A 69 4.77 -0.14 2.14
CA LEU A 69 4.24 -0.73 0.90
C LEU A 69 3.77 -2.19 1.11
N SER A 70 3.71 -2.62 2.37
CA SER A 70 3.20 -3.93 2.80
C SER A 70 3.96 -5.11 2.14
N PHE A 71 3.24 -6.18 1.78
CA PHE A 71 3.79 -7.42 1.26
C PHE A 71 4.47 -7.28 -0.11
N LEU A 72 4.22 -6.18 -0.83
CA LEU A 72 4.77 -5.97 -2.18
C LEU A 72 6.30 -5.93 -2.17
N ASN A 73 6.90 -5.23 -1.20
CA ASN A 73 8.37 -5.16 -1.07
C ASN A 73 8.96 -6.56 -0.87
N TRP A 74 8.28 -7.41 -0.09
CA TRP A 74 8.68 -8.80 0.15
C TRP A 74 8.58 -9.65 -1.12
N LEU A 75 7.52 -9.48 -1.91
CA LEU A 75 7.40 -10.16 -3.20
C LEU A 75 8.46 -9.73 -4.21
N THR A 76 9.00 -8.50 -4.10
CA THR A 76 10.13 -8.05 -4.93
C THR A 76 11.48 -8.58 -4.42
N ILE A 77 11.61 -8.84 -3.11
CA ILE A 77 12.80 -9.46 -2.52
C ILE A 77 12.95 -10.92 -2.98
N VAL A 78 11.85 -11.69 -3.01
CA VAL A 78 11.88 -13.12 -3.37
C VAL A 78 12.60 -13.43 -4.69
N PRO A 79 12.27 -12.83 -5.85
CA PRO A 79 12.99 -13.09 -7.09
C PRO A 79 14.45 -12.58 -7.05
N SER A 80 14.76 -11.58 -6.22
CA SER A 80 16.12 -11.08 -6.05
C SER A 80 17.01 -12.08 -5.32
N ILE A 81 16.45 -12.95 -4.48
CA ILE A 81 17.17 -14.06 -3.85
C ILE A 81 17.66 -15.07 -4.90
N ALA A 82 16.92 -15.25 -6.01
CA ALA A 82 17.34 -16.14 -7.09
C ALA A 82 18.57 -15.63 -7.88
N CYS A 83 19.04 -14.40 -7.63
CA CYS A 83 20.27 -13.88 -8.21
C CYS A 83 21.55 -14.44 -7.55
N PHE A 84 21.44 -15.07 -6.37
CA PHE A 84 22.57 -15.64 -5.65
C PHE A 84 22.75 -17.12 -6.02
N ASP A 85 23.93 -17.48 -6.52
CA ASP A 85 24.25 -18.86 -6.86
C ASP A 85 24.75 -19.65 -5.65
N ASP A 86 24.86 -20.98 -5.79
CA ASP A 86 25.29 -21.83 -4.69
C ASP A 86 26.71 -21.50 -4.19
N ARG A 87 27.57 -20.86 -5.00
CA ARG A 87 28.89 -20.39 -4.52
C ARG A 87 28.74 -19.21 -3.59
N CYS A 88 27.84 -18.27 -3.90
CA CYS A 88 27.54 -17.14 -3.03
C CYS A 88 26.99 -17.62 -1.68
N LEU A 89 26.24 -18.73 -1.65
CA LEU A 89 25.70 -19.33 -0.42
C LEU A 89 26.62 -20.39 0.20
N ALA A 90 27.76 -20.70 -0.43
CA ALA A 90 28.69 -21.75 0.01
C ALA A 90 29.28 -21.51 1.42
N PHE A 91 29.19 -20.29 1.96
CA PHE A 91 29.59 -19.98 3.32
C PHE A 91 28.61 -20.53 4.38
N LEU A 92 27.34 -20.77 4.01
CA LEU A 92 26.33 -21.34 4.91
C LEU A 92 26.52 -22.84 5.15
N PHE A 93 27.34 -23.51 4.32
CA PHE A 93 27.57 -24.95 4.40
C PHE A 93 28.94 -25.26 5.03
N SER A 94 28.98 -26.30 5.87
CA SER A 94 30.19 -26.72 6.60
C SER A 94 31.33 -27.11 5.63
N PRO A 95 32.57 -26.65 5.86
CA PRO A 95 33.73 -26.91 4.99
C PRO A 95 34.34 -28.31 5.19
N ARG A 96 33.50 -29.34 5.35
CA ARG A 96 33.96 -30.71 5.53
C ARG A 96 34.42 -31.27 4.18
N HIS A 97 35.60 -31.91 4.15
CA HIS A 97 36.11 -32.62 2.96
C HIS A 97 35.06 -33.62 2.45
N GLY A 98 34.74 -33.57 1.15
CA GLY A 98 33.68 -34.39 0.52
C GLY A 98 32.24 -33.93 0.81
N GLY A 99 32.07 -32.79 1.47
CA GLY A 99 30.78 -32.19 1.79
C GLY A 99 30.05 -31.61 0.58
N VAL A 100 28.82 -31.17 0.80
CA VAL A 100 27.94 -30.58 -0.24
C VAL A 100 28.61 -29.40 -0.94
N LYS A 101 29.34 -28.57 -0.19
CA LYS A 101 30.08 -27.40 -0.68
C LYS A 101 31.05 -27.74 -1.81
N GLU A 102 31.87 -28.77 -1.63
CA GLU A 102 32.93 -29.15 -2.57
C GLU A 102 32.34 -29.76 -3.85
N ARG A 103 31.31 -30.60 -3.71
CA ARG A 103 30.59 -31.19 -4.86
C ARG A 103 29.89 -30.14 -5.73
N VAL A 104 29.23 -29.17 -5.12
CA VAL A 104 28.52 -28.11 -5.86
C VAL A 104 29.49 -27.20 -6.60
N LEU A 105 30.63 -26.86 -5.99
CA LEU A 105 31.67 -26.06 -6.66
C LEU A 105 32.23 -26.77 -7.89
N GLN A 106 32.54 -28.06 -7.76
CA GLN A 106 33.02 -28.90 -8.87
C GLN A 106 31.98 -28.99 -10.01
N LEU A 107 30.71 -29.25 -9.69
CA LEU A 107 29.64 -29.32 -10.70
C LEU A 107 29.49 -28.02 -11.48
N GLN A 108 29.63 -26.87 -10.80
CA GLN A 108 29.54 -25.56 -11.46
C GLN A 108 30.77 -25.23 -12.31
N ASP A 109 31.98 -25.62 -11.91
CA ASP A 109 33.19 -25.44 -12.74
C ASP A 109 33.15 -26.36 -13.96
N SER A 110 32.45 -27.49 -13.87
CA SER A 110 32.27 -28.47 -14.95
C SER A 110 31.25 -28.04 -16.02
N SER A 111 30.72 -26.80 -15.97
CA SER A 111 29.55 -26.35 -16.75
C SER A 111 29.69 -26.50 -18.28
N GLN A 112 29.42 -27.69 -18.82
CA GLN A 112 29.00 -27.87 -20.21
C GLN A 112 27.54 -27.48 -20.33
N LYS A 113 27.25 -26.39 -21.05
CA LYS A 113 25.86 -26.03 -21.39
C LYS A 113 25.33 -27.05 -22.39
N PRO A 114 24.25 -27.80 -22.08
CA PRO A 114 23.65 -28.71 -23.05
C PRO A 114 23.16 -27.91 -24.27
N PRO A 115 23.16 -28.52 -25.48
CA PRO A 115 22.70 -27.84 -26.68
C PRO A 115 21.25 -27.38 -26.53
N PRO A 116 20.88 -26.22 -27.09
CA PRO A 116 19.53 -25.69 -26.95
C PRO A 116 18.52 -26.61 -27.64
N GLY A 117 17.68 -27.28 -26.85
CA GLY A 117 16.55 -28.07 -27.36
C GLY A 117 15.33 -27.22 -27.72
N LEU A 118 14.31 -27.86 -28.29
CA LEU A 118 13.02 -27.24 -28.65
C LEU A 118 12.38 -26.46 -27.48
N GLY A 119 12.52 -26.95 -26.24
CA GLY A 119 12.03 -26.27 -25.04
C GLY A 119 12.68 -24.90 -24.78
N CYS A 120 13.93 -24.70 -25.22
CA CYS A 120 14.59 -23.39 -25.12
C CYS A 120 13.93 -22.36 -26.04
N HIS A 121 13.56 -22.77 -27.26
CA HIS A 121 12.86 -21.91 -28.22
C HIS A 121 11.45 -21.57 -27.74
N ILE A 122 10.70 -22.55 -27.24
CA ILE A 122 9.37 -22.32 -26.65
C ILE A 122 9.47 -21.31 -25.50
N ARG A 123 10.39 -21.52 -24.56
CA ARG A 123 10.61 -20.60 -23.43
C ARG A 123 10.97 -19.19 -23.88
N ARG A 124 11.78 -19.07 -24.95
CA ARG A 124 12.15 -17.77 -25.51
C ARG A 124 10.95 -17.04 -26.09
N VAL A 125 10.10 -17.74 -26.85
CA VAL A 125 8.86 -17.16 -27.40
C VAL A 125 7.93 -16.72 -26.28
N VAL A 126 7.68 -17.58 -25.29
CA VAL A 126 6.82 -17.24 -24.14
C VAL A 126 7.36 -16.02 -23.40
N ASN A 127 8.66 -15.95 -23.12
CA ASN A 127 9.26 -14.81 -22.42
C ASN A 127 9.14 -13.50 -23.20
N ILE A 128 9.32 -13.53 -24.53
CA ILE A 128 9.17 -12.35 -25.39
C ILE A 128 7.71 -11.88 -25.39
N SER A 129 6.76 -12.80 -25.60
CA SER A 129 5.33 -12.49 -25.60
C SER A 129 4.88 -11.91 -24.25
N PHE A 130 5.37 -12.47 -23.14
CA PHE A 130 5.08 -11.97 -21.80
C PHE A 130 5.69 -10.59 -21.55
N GLY A 131 6.92 -10.35 -22.02
CA GLY A 131 7.56 -9.03 -21.97
C GLY A 131 6.80 -7.96 -22.73
N LEU A 132 6.29 -8.28 -23.93
CA LEU A 132 5.46 -7.36 -24.73
C LEU A 132 4.13 -7.06 -24.04
N LEU A 133 3.48 -8.08 -23.47
CA LEU A 133 2.23 -7.92 -22.74
C LEU A 133 2.41 -7.01 -21.51
N ILE A 134 3.47 -7.23 -20.72
CA ILE A 134 3.78 -6.37 -19.57
C ILE A 134 4.00 -4.94 -20.03
N ALA A 135 4.82 -4.72 -21.07
CA ALA A 135 5.09 -3.39 -21.59
C ALA A 135 3.81 -2.65 -22.00
N TYR A 136 2.87 -3.36 -22.66
CA TYR A 136 1.57 -2.81 -23.03
C TYR A 136 0.72 -2.46 -21.79
N LEU A 137 0.60 -3.39 -20.84
CA LEU A 137 -0.17 -3.17 -19.60
C LEU A 137 0.42 -2.07 -18.71
N SER A 138 1.72 -1.77 -18.82
CA SER A 138 2.39 -0.70 -18.08
C SER A 138 2.10 0.71 -18.62
N VAL A 139 1.64 0.86 -19.86
CA VAL A 139 1.38 2.18 -20.48
C VAL A 139 0.46 3.09 -19.63
N PRO A 140 -0.76 2.66 -19.21
CA PRO A 140 -1.64 3.51 -18.41
C PRO A 140 -1.04 3.87 -17.05
N VAL A 141 -0.25 2.97 -16.46
CA VAL A 141 0.44 3.19 -15.18
C VAL A 141 1.49 4.29 -15.32
N VAL A 142 2.30 4.25 -16.39
CA VAL A 142 3.33 5.25 -16.68
C VAL A 142 2.70 6.62 -16.95
N ILE A 143 1.60 6.68 -17.69
CA ILE A 143 0.88 7.95 -17.93
C ILE A 143 0.37 8.53 -16.60
N ASN A 144 -0.17 7.71 -15.72
CA ASN A 144 -0.67 8.15 -14.41
C ASN A 144 0.46 8.68 -13.49
N LEU A 145 1.67 8.09 -13.59
CA LEU A 145 2.85 8.53 -12.83
C LEU A 145 3.32 9.95 -13.21
N LEU A 146 2.99 10.45 -14.39
CA LEU A 146 3.37 11.79 -14.85
C LEU A 146 2.45 12.91 -14.32
N SER A 147 1.39 12.58 -13.54
CA SER A 147 0.52 13.57 -12.92
C SER A 147 1.24 14.32 -11.79
N SER A 148 1.46 15.63 -11.96
CA SER A 148 2.43 16.43 -11.21
C SER A 148 1.93 17.05 -9.89
N ARG A 149 0.74 16.70 -9.39
CA ARG A 149 0.19 17.26 -8.13
C ARG A 149 -0.54 16.21 -7.30
N GLN A 150 0.21 15.27 -6.74
CA GLN A 150 -0.34 14.31 -5.79
C GLN A 150 -0.29 14.91 -4.37
N GLU A 151 -1.46 15.27 -3.85
CA GLU A 151 -1.64 15.63 -2.44
C GLU A 151 -2.33 14.48 -1.71
N ARG A 152 -2.00 14.27 -0.43
CA ARG A 152 -2.65 13.24 0.37
C ARG A 152 -4.06 13.69 0.75
N THR A 153 -5.04 13.04 0.18
CA THR A 153 -6.45 13.18 0.56
C THR A 153 -6.95 11.90 1.21
N GLU A 154 -7.91 12.03 2.11
CA GLU A 154 -8.46 10.93 2.89
C GLU A 154 -9.97 11.09 3.00
N VAL A 155 -10.69 9.99 2.84
CA VAL A 155 -12.12 9.92 3.14
C VAL A 155 -12.29 9.46 4.59
N ILE A 156 -13.08 10.22 5.36
CA ILE A 156 -13.44 9.93 6.74
C ILE A 156 -14.93 9.62 6.79
N LEU A 157 -15.27 8.44 7.33
CA LEU A 157 -16.65 8.03 7.52
C LEU A 157 -17.15 8.57 8.85
N GLN A 158 -18.30 9.25 8.81
CA GLN A 158 -18.92 9.85 10.00
C GLN A 158 -20.35 9.33 10.15
N GLY A 159 -20.74 8.99 11.38
CA GLY A 159 -22.12 8.65 11.73
C GLY A 159 -22.75 9.69 12.66
N THR A 160 -24.07 9.82 12.64
CA THR A 160 -24.82 10.61 13.62
C THR A 160 -26.10 9.89 14.06
N SER A 161 -26.50 10.10 15.32
CA SER A 161 -27.80 9.69 15.84
C SER A 161 -28.89 10.75 15.63
N SER A 162 -28.54 11.92 15.07
CA SER A 162 -29.51 13.00 14.82
C SER A 162 -30.66 12.53 13.93
N PRO A 163 -31.92 12.94 14.20
CA PRO A 163 -33.04 12.68 13.31
C PRO A 163 -32.85 13.33 11.92
N ASP A 164 -32.38 14.58 11.90
CA ASP A 164 -32.11 15.35 10.68
C ASP A 164 -30.59 15.45 10.44
N PRO A 165 -30.06 14.97 9.30
CA PRO A 165 -28.64 15.06 8.99
C PRO A 165 -28.17 16.48 8.66
N ASN A 166 -29.09 17.40 8.37
CA ASN A 166 -28.80 18.80 8.03
C ASN A 166 -28.89 19.73 9.25
N ASP A 167 -29.29 19.23 10.42
CA ASP A 167 -29.32 20.01 11.64
C ASP A 167 -27.90 20.51 11.99
N PRO A 168 -27.67 21.83 12.11
CA PRO A 168 -26.38 22.38 12.53
C PRO A 168 -25.89 21.89 13.89
N ALA A 169 -26.81 21.46 14.77
CA ALA A 169 -26.48 20.88 16.08
C ALA A 169 -26.17 19.38 16.03
N ALA A 170 -26.31 18.73 14.87
CA ALA A 170 -26.03 17.30 14.72
C ALA A 170 -24.56 16.98 15.02
N VAL A 171 -24.34 16.13 16.02
CA VAL A 171 -23.00 15.64 16.35
C VAL A 171 -22.65 14.48 15.43
N TRP A 172 -21.59 14.66 14.64
CA TRP A 172 -21.03 13.65 13.74
C TRP A 172 -19.79 13.03 14.38
N GLN A 173 -19.81 11.71 14.58
CA GLN A 173 -18.71 10.95 15.18
C GLN A 173 -18.00 10.13 14.12
N GLU A 174 -16.68 10.05 14.18
CA GLU A 174 -15.83 9.43 13.18
C GLU A 174 -15.64 7.94 13.45
N PHE A 175 -15.69 7.12 12.39
CA PHE A 175 -15.18 5.76 12.42
C PHE A 175 -13.68 5.80 12.11
N ASP A 176 -12.87 5.17 12.97
CA ASP A 176 -11.44 5.06 12.73
C ASP A 176 -11.08 3.72 12.11
N PHE A 177 -10.17 3.76 11.15
CA PHE A 177 -9.53 2.58 10.54
C PHE A 177 -8.30 2.16 11.34
N LYS A 178 -7.76 0.96 11.11
CA LYS A 178 -6.70 0.38 11.95
C LYS A 178 -5.34 1.06 11.82
N CYS A 179 -4.93 1.39 10.59
CA CYS A 179 -3.62 2.00 10.34
C CYS A 179 -3.66 3.21 9.40
N LYS A 180 -4.69 3.33 8.57
CA LYS A 180 -4.88 4.48 7.69
C LYS A 180 -4.98 5.77 8.50
N PRO A 181 -4.43 6.91 8.04
CA PRO A 181 -4.62 8.19 8.72
C PRO A 181 -6.09 8.55 8.89
N GLY A 182 -6.42 8.96 10.12
CA GLY A 182 -7.75 9.34 10.59
C GLY A 182 -7.57 10.31 11.74
N ASP A 183 -7.58 9.78 12.96
CA ASP A 183 -7.20 10.49 14.18
C ASP A 183 -5.88 11.30 14.04
N LEU A 184 -5.91 12.57 14.46
CA LEU A 184 -4.79 13.51 14.37
C LEU A 184 -3.70 13.25 15.40
N TRP A 185 -4.06 12.64 16.53
CA TRP A 185 -3.15 12.32 17.63
C TRP A 185 -2.53 10.94 17.50
N ARG A 186 -3.06 10.11 16.59
CA ARG A 186 -2.54 8.77 16.35
C ARG A 186 -1.23 8.78 15.58
N GLN A 187 -0.22 8.14 16.18
CA GLN A 187 1.04 7.85 15.51
C GLN A 187 0.81 6.90 14.32
N PRO A 188 1.46 7.11 13.16
CA PRO A 188 1.35 6.17 12.04
C PRO A 188 1.84 4.77 12.42
N CYS A 189 1.24 3.71 11.87
CA CYS A 189 1.55 2.34 12.28
C CYS A 189 2.77 1.76 11.55
N PHE A 190 3.45 0.80 12.19
CA PHE A 190 4.40 -0.10 11.52
C PHE A 190 3.72 -1.47 11.36
N ILE A 191 3.43 -1.87 10.11
CA ILE A 191 2.60 -3.07 9.83
C ILE A 191 3.21 -4.05 8.82
N SER A 192 4.36 -3.74 8.22
CA SER A 192 5.08 -4.67 7.34
C SER A 192 5.36 -6.00 8.06
N PRO A 193 5.14 -7.18 7.42
CA PRO A 193 4.79 -7.42 6.02
C PRO A 193 3.30 -7.34 5.68
N TYR A 194 2.43 -7.12 6.65
CA TYR A 194 0.97 -7.18 6.50
C TYR A 194 0.38 -5.85 5.99
N HIS A 195 -0.88 -5.84 5.59
CA HIS A 195 -1.71 -4.64 5.51
C HIS A 195 -3.16 -4.95 5.85
N TYR A 196 -3.88 -3.94 6.31
CA TYR A 196 -5.33 -4.05 6.38
C TYR A 196 -5.92 -3.71 5.01
N ARG A 197 -6.62 -4.68 4.42
CA ARG A 197 -7.19 -4.55 3.07
C ARG A 197 -8.15 -3.37 2.97
N LEU A 198 -8.98 -3.15 3.99
CA LEU A 198 -9.94 -2.03 4.00
C LEU A 198 -9.23 -0.68 4.05
N ASP A 199 -8.24 -0.50 4.93
CA ASP A 199 -7.40 0.70 5.00
C ASP A 199 -6.75 1.01 3.64
N TRP A 200 -6.25 -0.03 2.96
CA TRP A 200 -5.62 0.10 1.65
C TRP A 200 -6.63 0.48 0.55
N LEU A 201 -7.82 -0.12 0.56
CA LEU A 201 -8.89 0.23 -0.38
C LEU A 201 -9.39 1.67 -0.17
N MET A 202 -9.47 2.13 1.08
CA MET A 202 -9.85 3.50 1.40
C MET A 202 -8.84 4.53 0.88
N TRP A 203 -7.54 4.18 0.84
CA TRP A 203 -6.53 5.04 0.21
C TRP A 203 -6.80 5.23 -1.29
N PHE A 204 -7.18 4.16 -2.01
CA PHE A 204 -7.59 4.28 -3.42
C PHE A 204 -8.87 5.08 -3.59
N ALA A 205 -9.89 4.82 -2.75
CA ALA A 205 -11.17 5.53 -2.81
C ALA A 205 -10.98 7.05 -2.71
N ALA A 206 -10.01 7.52 -1.91
CA ALA A 206 -9.76 8.94 -1.75
C ALA A 206 -9.26 9.68 -3.01
N PHE A 207 -8.81 8.95 -4.05
CA PHE A 207 -8.41 9.50 -5.36
C PHE A 207 -9.51 9.43 -6.43
N GLN A 208 -10.58 8.69 -6.16
CA GLN A 208 -11.65 8.40 -7.11
C GLN A 208 -12.98 8.96 -6.57
N THR A 209 -14.08 8.77 -7.32
CA THR A 209 -15.42 9.11 -6.83
C THR A 209 -16.06 7.90 -6.15
N TYR A 210 -17.08 8.15 -5.32
CA TYR A 210 -17.87 7.06 -4.71
C TYR A 210 -18.64 6.25 -5.74
N GLU A 211 -18.92 6.81 -6.92
CA GLU A 211 -19.58 6.14 -8.05
C GLU A 211 -18.65 5.09 -8.69
N GLN A 212 -17.34 5.37 -8.72
CA GLN A 212 -16.33 4.40 -9.15
C GLN A 212 -16.01 3.36 -8.06
N ASN A 213 -16.36 3.66 -6.79
CA ASN A 213 -16.09 2.84 -5.62
C ASN A 213 -17.37 2.53 -4.85
N GLU A 214 -18.35 1.93 -5.52
CA GLU A 214 -19.69 1.68 -4.96
C GLU A 214 -19.66 0.84 -3.66
N TRP A 215 -18.59 0.05 -3.48
CA TRP A 215 -18.33 -0.71 -2.25
C TRP A 215 -18.28 0.18 -0.99
N ILE A 216 -17.96 1.48 -1.11
CA ILE A 216 -17.94 2.39 0.04
C ILE A 216 -19.36 2.69 0.55
N ILE A 217 -20.34 2.75 -0.36
CA ILE A 217 -21.75 2.90 -0.01
C ILE A 217 -22.27 1.60 0.59
N HIS A 218 -21.81 0.45 0.07
CA HIS A 218 -22.07 -0.85 0.67
C HIS A 218 -21.53 -0.92 2.12
N LEU A 219 -20.31 -0.46 2.35
CA LEU A 219 -19.73 -0.36 3.68
C LEU A 219 -20.55 0.57 4.58
N ALA A 220 -20.96 1.74 4.09
CA ALA A 220 -21.82 2.66 4.85
C ALA A 220 -23.14 2.01 5.27
N GLY A 221 -23.78 1.23 4.40
CA GLY A 221 -24.98 0.46 4.76
C GLY A 221 -24.71 -0.57 5.86
N LYS A 222 -23.59 -1.31 5.79
CA LYS A 222 -23.21 -2.26 6.85
C LYS A 222 -22.93 -1.59 8.19
N LEU A 223 -22.26 -0.43 8.18
CA LEU A 223 -22.00 0.37 9.39
C LEU A 223 -23.29 0.96 10.00
N LEU A 224 -24.25 1.35 9.16
CA LEU A 224 -25.58 1.79 9.61
C LEU A 224 -26.35 0.64 10.28
N ALA A 225 -26.23 -0.58 9.75
CA ALA A 225 -26.84 -1.77 10.34
C ALA A 225 -26.10 -2.29 11.57
N GLN A 226 -24.90 -1.77 11.86
CA GLN A 226 -24.00 -2.26 12.92
C GLN A 226 -23.64 -3.75 12.77
N GLU A 227 -23.43 -4.21 11.53
CA GLU A 227 -23.03 -5.59 11.21
C GLU A 227 -21.64 -5.90 11.82
N GLU A 228 -21.53 -6.99 12.58
CA GLU A 228 -20.33 -7.29 13.38
C GLU A 228 -19.10 -7.50 12.52
N GLU A 229 -19.24 -8.21 11.39
CA GLU A 229 -18.13 -8.49 10.47
C GLU A 229 -17.52 -7.21 9.90
N ALA A 230 -18.36 -6.27 9.46
CA ALA A 230 -17.91 -4.98 8.93
C ALA A 230 -17.27 -4.12 10.00
N LEU A 231 -17.84 -4.11 11.21
CA LEU A 231 -17.30 -3.37 12.34
C LEU A 231 -15.96 -3.94 12.82
N SER A 232 -15.73 -5.24 12.69
CA SER A 232 -14.44 -5.89 13.03
C SER A 232 -13.26 -5.37 12.21
N LEU A 233 -13.54 -4.76 11.05
CA LEU A 233 -12.54 -4.12 10.18
C LEU A 233 -12.16 -2.72 10.66
N MET A 234 -12.98 -2.09 11.51
CA MET A 234 -12.73 -0.78 12.09
C MET A 234 -11.85 -0.89 13.33
N ALA A 235 -11.10 0.16 13.63
CA ALA A 235 -10.38 0.32 14.90
C ALA A 235 -11.31 0.81 16.00
N THR A 236 -12.21 1.73 15.67
CA THR A 236 -13.12 2.35 16.64
C THR A 236 -14.49 2.56 16.02
N ASN A 237 -15.51 2.05 16.71
CA ASN A 237 -16.91 2.29 16.41
C ASN A 237 -17.49 3.22 17.49
N PRO A 238 -17.83 4.49 17.15
CA PRO A 238 -18.37 5.44 18.14
C PRO A 238 -19.79 5.09 18.64
N PHE A 239 -20.45 4.13 17.98
CA PHE A 239 -21.80 3.64 18.31
C PHE A 239 -21.78 2.27 19.01
N ALA A 240 -20.61 1.74 19.36
CA ALA A 240 -20.51 0.49 20.11
C ALA A 240 -21.27 0.59 21.44
N GLY A 241 -22.17 -0.36 21.69
CA GLY A 241 -23.03 -0.38 22.89
C GLY A 241 -24.10 0.71 22.93
N LYS A 242 -24.35 1.42 21.83
CA LYS A 242 -25.38 2.46 21.69
C LYS A 242 -26.36 2.10 20.57
N ASP A 243 -27.37 2.94 20.39
CA ASP A 243 -28.23 2.86 19.21
C ASP A 243 -27.41 3.07 17.92
N PRO A 244 -27.72 2.32 16.84
CA PRO A 244 -27.10 2.51 15.54
C PRO A 244 -27.20 3.95 15.04
N PRO A 245 -26.22 4.43 14.25
CA PRO A 245 -26.33 5.73 13.62
C PRO A 245 -27.53 5.76 12.67
N ARG A 246 -28.26 6.88 12.66
CA ARG A 246 -29.37 7.10 11.72
C ARG A 246 -28.87 7.46 10.33
N TRP A 247 -27.74 8.13 10.27
CA TRP A 247 -27.12 8.61 9.05
C TRP A 247 -25.61 8.37 9.08
N ILE A 248 -25.06 8.03 7.91
CA ILE A 248 -23.62 7.99 7.67
C ILE A 248 -23.29 8.87 6.47
N ARG A 249 -22.19 9.61 6.55
CA ARG A 249 -21.65 10.40 5.44
C ARG A 249 -20.17 10.16 5.25
N GLY A 250 -19.67 10.47 4.07
CA GLY A 250 -18.25 10.50 3.76
C GLY A 250 -17.78 11.93 3.65
N GLU A 251 -16.74 12.30 4.39
CA GLU A 251 -16.13 13.62 4.34
C GLU A 251 -14.70 13.53 3.77
N HIS A 252 -14.35 14.47 2.89
CA HIS A 252 -13.06 14.49 2.23
C HIS A 252 -12.13 15.51 2.87
N PHE A 253 -10.95 15.06 3.26
CA PHE A 253 -9.96 15.86 3.95
C PHE A 253 -8.60 15.77 3.27
N LYS A 254 -7.89 16.89 3.27
CA LYS A 254 -6.47 16.94 2.93
C LYS A 254 -5.64 16.73 4.20
N TYR A 255 -4.74 15.76 4.19
CA TYR A 255 -3.89 15.45 5.33
C TYR A 255 -2.43 15.88 5.09
N LYS A 256 -1.82 16.43 6.14
CA LYS A 256 -0.39 16.75 6.21
C LYS A 256 0.20 16.28 7.52
N PHE A 257 1.46 15.86 7.48
CA PHE A 257 2.20 15.64 8.72
C PHE A 257 2.36 16.97 9.47
N SER A 258 2.20 16.91 10.79
CA SER A 258 2.60 18.02 11.65
C SER A 258 4.12 18.28 11.54
N ARG A 259 4.57 19.43 12.02
CA ARG A 259 5.99 19.80 11.94
C ARG A 259 6.64 19.44 13.29
N PRO A 260 7.69 18.59 13.33
CA PRO A 260 8.45 18.36 14.55
C PRO A 260 8.91 19.69 15.15
N GLY A 261 8.72 19.86 16.46
CA GLY A 261 9.03 21.12 17.17
C GLY A 261 8.08 22.30 16.87
N GLY A 262 7.05 22.11 16.04
CA GLY A 262 5.99 23.10 15.84
C GLY A 262 4.84 22.94 16.85
N ALA A 263 3.94 23.93 16.91
CA ALA A 263 2.83 23.97 17.86
C ALA A 263 1.97 22.69 17.87
N HIS A 264 1.55 22.22 16.69
CA HIS A 264 0.73 20.99 16.58
C HIS A 264 1.45 19.75 17.14
N ALA A 265 2.75 19.60 16.87
CA ALA A 265 3.51 18.46 17.38
C ALA A 265 3.78 18.59 18.90
N ALA A 266 3.91 19.81 19.43
CA ALA A 266 4.01 20.07 20.86
C ALA A 266 2.71 19.69 21.60
N GLU A 267 1.55 19.81 20.94
CA GLU A 267 0.26 19.28 21.42
C GLU A 267 0.12 17.76 21.27
N GLY A 268 1.11 17.06 20.68
CA GLY A 268 1.08 15.63 20.44
C GLY A 268 0.39 15.21 19.12
N LYS A 269 0.01 16.15 18.24
CA LYS A 269 -0.59 15.81 16.94
C LYS A 269 0.48 15.34 15.96
N TRP A 270 0.24 14.20 15.32
CA TRP A 270 1.04 13.68 14.21
C TRP A 270 0.55 14.20 12.85
N TRP A 271 -0.73 14.56 12.77
CA TRP A 271 -1.39 15.00 11.55
C TRP A 271 -2.07 16.35 11.71
N ILE A 272 -2.19 17.04 10.58
CA ILE A 272 -2.99 18.25 10.40
C ILE A 272 -3.90 17.96 9.21
N ARG A 273 -5.20 18.20 9.36
CA ARG A 273 -6.17 18.02 8.28
C ARG A 273 -6.91 19.31 7.96
N LYS A 274 -7.29 19.46 6.70
CA LYS A 274 -8.19 20.53 6.22
C LYS A 274 -9.34 19.88 5.45
N ARG A 275 -10.58 20.20 5.82
CA ARG A 275 -11.77 19.74 5.09
C ARG A 275 -11.76 20.32 3.67
N ILE A 276 -11.97 19.46 2.68
CA ILE A 276 -12.11 19.83 1.27
C ILE A 276 -13.59 19.98 0.94
N GLY A 277 -14.41 19.00 1.36
CA GLY A 277 -15.84 18.97 1.09
C GLY A 277 -16.42 17.57 1.35
N PRO A 278 -17.72 17.37 1.07
CA PRO A 278 -18.34 16.05 1.17
C PRO A 278 -17.79 15.12 0.09
N TYR A 279 -17.54 13.87 0.46
CA TYR A 279 -17.19 12.79 -0.48
C TYR A 279 -18.44 12.07 -0.98
N PHE A 280 -19.37 11.72 -0.09
CA PHE A 280 -20.74 11.30 -0.43
C PHE A 280 -21.74 11.87 0.58
N PRO A 281 -22.99 12.16 0.18
CA PRO A 281 -23.98 12.82 1.04
C PRO A 281 -24.42 11.91 2.21
N PRO A 282 -25.06 12.45 3.27
CA PRO A 282 -25.67 11.63 4.30
C PRO A 282 -26.64 10.58 3.72
N VAL A 283 -26.37 9.32 3.99
CA VAL A 283 -27.20 8.17 3.62
C VAL A 283 -27.78 7.50 4.85
N ASN A 284 -28.94 6.88 4.70
CA ASN A 284 -29.57 6.04 5.72
C ASN A 284 -30.00 4.70 5.10
N LEU A 285 -30.27 3.70 5.94
CA LEU A 285 -30.61 2.34 5.48
C LEU A 285 -31.82 2.33 4.53
N ARG A 286 -32.88 3.07 4.87
CA ARG A 286 -34.10 3.12 4.07
C ARG A 286 -33.85 3.64 2.66
N GLY A 287 -33.05 4.70 2.53
CA GLY A 287 -32.69 5.31 1.25
C GLY A 287 -31.76 4.43 0.42
N LEU A 288 -30.93 3.61 1.07
CA LEU A 288 -30.03 2.67 0.39
C LEU A 288 -30.74 1.40 -0.13
N ARG A 289 -32.00 1.13 0.25
CA ARG A 289 -32.71 -0.10 -0.15
C ARG A 289 -32.68 -0.35 -1.66
N LYS A 290 -33.13 0.62 -2.46
CA LYS A 290 -33.14 0.49 -3.92
C LYS A 290 -31.73 0.30 -4.49
N PHE A 291 -30.74 1.00 -3.92
CA PHE A 291 -29.35 0.89 -4.37
C PHE A 291 -28.77 -0.52 -4.20
N TYR A 292 -29.14 -1.21 -3.11
CA TYR A 292 -28.78 -2.61 -2.87
C TYR A 292 -29.53 -3.58 -3.79
N GLU A 293 -30.83 -3.36 -3.97
CA GLU A 293 -31.67 -4.16 -4.88
C GLU A 293 -31.14 -4.10 -6.32
N ASP A 294 -30.82 -2.90 -6.83
CA ASP A 294 -30.31 -2.69 -8.20
C ASP A 294 -28.97 -3.42 -8.44
N ARG A 295 -28.22 -3.75 -7.39
CA ARG A 295 -26.90 -4.42 -7.45
C ARG A 295 -26.93 -5.88 -7.03
N ASN A 296 -28.12 -6.41 -6.70
CA ASN A 296 -28.28 -7.75 -6.14
C ASN A 296 -27.40 -7.99 -4.89
N TRP A 297 -27.26 -6.98 -4.04
CA TRP A 297 -26.53 -7.10 -2.79
C TRP A 297 -27.45 -7.46 -1.62
N PRO A 298 -26.99 -8.30 -0.67
CA PRO A 298 -27.78 -8.60 0.51
C PRO A 298 -28.02 -7.31 1.31
N TYR A 299 -29.28 -7.04 1.61
CA TYR A 299 -29.64 -5.85 2.39
C TYR A 299 -29.07 -6.00 3.81
N PRO A 300 -28.38 -4.99 4.37
CA PRO A 300 -27.74 -5.11 5.67
C PRO A 300 -28.79 -5.24 6.77
N VAL A 301 -28.62 -6.22 7.64
CA VAL A 301 -29.46 -6.45 8.83
C VAL A 301 -28.56 -6.36 10.04
N ARG A 302 -29.11 -5.90 11.16
CA ARG A 302 -28.41 -5.91 12.44
C ARG A 302 -28.39 -7.36 12.95
N ASP A 303 -27.19 -7.85 13.27
CA ASP A 303 -26.99 -9.14 13.94
C ASP A 303 -27.46 -9.09 15.40
#